data_AF-A0A7V5V922-F1
#
_entry.id   AF-A0A7V5V922-F1
#
_cell.length_a   1.000
_cell.length_b   1.000
_cell.length_c   1.000
_cell.angle_alpha   90.00
_cell.angle_beta   90.00
_cell.angle_gamma   90.00
#
_symmetry.space_group_name_H-M   'P 1'
#
loop_
_entity.id
_entity.type
_entity.pdbx_description
1 polymer ?
#
loop_
_entity_poly.entity_id
_entity_poly.type
_entity_poly.pdbx_seq_one_letter_code
_entity_poly.pdbx_strand_id
1 'polypeptide(L)'
;MSRGIWNYAGSVGSLAVGKFCPACYPLAAWVLTALGLGFMVETAVMKAVLLFFLAFGLLGLLRSGRTHGDKRPLIVAVPSAALLYAGRYVRPDETLLYAGIAGLAIAVVMDIRSARAAPPCAGCGESAPPPQGAKTHNEEEVKKMTAAKRKVEVFTAGCPLCDETVRLVRELACGDCEVTVYDLSQGCRSGECLDRARGYGITRVPSVVVDGRLAECCAGGAVTAEALKAAGVGAAP
;
A
#
# COMPACT_ATOMS: atom_id res chain seq x y z
N MET A 1 18.09 -2.45 14.93
CA MET A 1 17.26 -3.29 15.84
C MET A 1 16.03 -2.50 16.26
N SER A 2 14.98 -2.45 15.42
CA SER A 2 13.61 -2.02 15.78
C SER A 2 12.70 -2.17 14.55
N ARG A 3 12.38 -3.43 14.21
CA ARG A 3 11.34 -3.78 13.22
C ARG A 3 10.05 -4.24 13.92
N GLY A 4 9.90 -3.95 15.21
CA GLY A 4 8.91 -4.58 16.08
C GLY A 4 7.52 -3.94 16.10
N ILE A 5 7.38 -2.67 15.70
CA ILE A 5 6.15 -1.90 15.99
C ILE A 5 5.17 -1.90 14.81
N TRP A 6 5.65 -2.01 13.57
CA TRP A 6 4.79 -1.90 12.38
C TRP A 6 4.06 -3.19 11.96
N ASN A 7 4.49 -4.36 12.45
CA ASN A 7 3.74 -5.61 12.29
C ASN A 7 2.47 -5.65 13.18
N TYR A 8 2.35 -4.75 14.16
CA TYR A 8 1.16 -4.64 15.01
C TYR A 8 0.05 -3.80 14.39
N ALA A 9 0.35 -2.84 13.50
CA ALA A 9 -0.67 -1.93 12.95
C ALA A 9 -1.69 -2.63 12.03
N GLY A 10 -1.26 -3.63 11.24
CA GLY A 10 -2.16 -4.42 10.40
C GLY A 10 -2.99 -5.47 11.17
N SER A 11 -2.55 -5.85 12.37
CA SER A 11 -3.28 -6.79 13.25
C SER A 11 -4.25 -6.06 14.18
N VAL A 12 -3.94 -4.81 14.55
CA VAL A 12 -4.83 -3.95 15.34
C VAL A 12 -6.07 -3.50 14.56
N GLY A 13 -6.02 -3.47 13.22
CA GLY A 13 -7.20 -3.25 12.38
C GLY A 13 -8.29 -4.34 12.51
N SER A 14 -7.89 -5.60 12.73
CA SER A 14 -8.84 -6.68 13.04
C SER A 14 -9.28 -6.69 14.51
N LEU A 15 -8.45 -6.16 15.43
CA LEU A 15 -8.83 -5.99 16.83
C LEU A 15 -9.70 -4.75 17.08
N ALA A 16 -9.68 -3.76 16.16
CA ALA A 16 -10.61 -2.63 16.16
C ALA A 16 -12.01 -3.03 15.66
N VAL A 17 -12.12 -4.05 14.78
CA VAL A 17 -13.40 -4.72 14.47
C VAL A 17 -13.77 -5.73 15.56
N GLY A 18 -12.79 -6.29 16.28
CA GLY A 18 -12.99 -7.14 17.46
C GLY A 18 -13.58 -6.40 18.66
N LYS A 19 -13.43 -5.07 18.73
CA LYS A 19 -14.33 -4.19 19.48
C LYS A 19 -15.48 -3.76 18.57
N PHE A 20 -16.29 -4.74 18.17
CA PHE A 20 -17.68 -4.51 17.84
C PHE A 20 -18.22 -3.53 18.87
N CYS A 21 -18.41 -2.28 18.46
CA CYS A 21 -19.05 -1.28 19.26
C CYS A 21 -20.41 -1.91 19.65
N PRO A 22 -20.74 -2.10 20.93
CA PRO A 22 -22.06 -2.59 21.33
C PRO A 22 -23.17 -1.65 20.81
N ALA A 23 -22.81 -0.50 20.24
CA ALA A 23 -23.67 0.42 19.52
C ALA A 23 -23.89 0.10 18.02
N CYS A 24 -23.05 -0.71 17.35
CA CYS A 24 -23.21 -0.99 15.91
C CYS A 24 -24.31 -2.02 15.60
N TYR A 25 -24.50 -3.03 16.45
CA TYR A 25 -25.64 -3.96 16.35
C TYR A 25 -26.99 -3.23 16.51
N PRO A 26 -27.17 -2.34 17.51
CA PRO A 26 -28.39 -1.55 17.59
C PRO A 26 -28.48 -0.57 16.43
N LEU A 27 -27.43 0.12 15.98
CA LEU A 27 -27.55 1.07 14.87
C LEU A 27 -27.96 0.39 13.56
N ALA A 28 -27.45 -0.80 13.27
CA ALA A 28 -27.92 -1.63 12.15
C ALA A 28 -29.38 -2.06 12.34
N ALA A 29 -29.77 -2.47 13.56
CA ALA A 29 -31.16 -2.76 13.88
C ALA A 29 -32.06 -1.54 13.69
N TRP A 30 -31.68 -0.35 14.15
CA TRP A 30 -32.42 0.91 13.99
C TRP A 30 -32.58 1.30 12.52
N VAL A 31 -31.56 1.13 11.68
CA VAL A 31 -31.65 1.38 10.22
C VAL A 31 -32.57 0.36 9.55
N LEU A 32 -32.48 -0.92 9.91
CA LEU A 32 -33.36 -1.98 9.40
C LEU A 32 -34.83 -1.79 9.86
N THR A 33 -35.03 -1.31 11.09
CA THR A 33 -36.34 -0.92 11.61
C THR A 33 -36.89 0.32 10.90
N ALA A 34 -36.05 1.32 10.61
CA ALA A 34 -36.44 2.53 9.86
C ALA A 34 -36.82 2.22 8.40
N LEU A 35 -36.19 1.20 7.81
CA LEU A 35 -36.56 0.68 6.48
C LEU A 35 -37.80 -0.23 6.52
N GLY A 36 -38.41 -0.48 7.68
CA GLY A 36 -39.59 -1.33 7.82
C GLY A 36 -39.32 -2.82 7.57
N LEU A 37 -38.05 -3.24 7.47
CA LEU A 37 -37.66 -4.63 7.24
C LEU A 37 -37.73 -5.51 8.50
N GLY A 38 -38.22 -4.98 9.62
CA GLY A 38 -38.36 -5.73 10.88
C GLY A 38 -39.30 -6.94 10.79
N PHE A 39 -40.27 -6.93 9.87
CA PHE A 39 -41.17 -8.05 9.59
C PHE A 39 -40.57 -9.12 8.67
N MET A 40 -39.46 -8.81 7.96
CA MET A 40 -38.75 -9.73 7.07
C MET A 40 -37.49 -10.35 7.68
N VAL A 41 -37.34 -10.29 9.02
CA VAL A 41 -36.33 -11.07 9.75
C VAL A 41 -36.89 -12.45 10.10
N GLU A 42 -37.54 -13.09 9.13
CA GLU A 42 -37.81 -14.51 9.20
C GLU A 42 -36.44 -15.20 9.27
N THR A 43 -36.29 -16.21 10.13
CA THR A 43 -35.04 -17.00 10.18
C THR A 43 -34.62 -17.53 8.81
N ALA A 44 -35.57 -17.64 7.87
CA ALA A 44 -35.35 -17.94 6.46
C ALA A 44 -34.52 -16.90 5.70
N VAL A 45 -34.78 -15.60 5.87
CA VAL A 45 -34.07 -14.53 5.14
C VAL A 45 -32.62 -14.46 5.60
N MET A 46 -32.36 -14.56 6.91
CA MET A 46 -30.99 -14.56 7.44
C MET A 46 -30.19 -15.80 6.98
N LYS A 47 -30.84 -16.97 6.90
CA LYS A 47 -30.22 -18.17 6.31
C LYS A 47 -29.87 -17.95 4.85
N ALA A 48 -30.79 -17.37 4.07
CA ALA A 48 -30.59 -17.12 2.65
C ALA A 48 -29.43 -16.13 2.40
N VAL A 49 -29.37 -15.04 3.17
CA VAL A 49 -28.27 -14.06 3.10
C VAL A 49 -26.94 -14.72 3.45
N LEU A 50 -26.86 -15.50 4.53
CA LEU A 50 -25.61 -16.19 4.90
C LEU A 50 -25.15 -17.17 3.81
N LEU A 51 -26.07 -17.98 3.29
CA LEU A 51 -25.78 -18.95 2.23
C LEU A 51 -25.34 -18.26 0.94
N PHE A 52 -25.94 -17.11 0.61
CA PHE A 52 -25.53 -16.30 -0.53
C PHE A 52 -24.07 -15.83 -0.39
N PHE A 53 -23.70 -15.24 0.75
CA PHE A 53 -22.33 -14.78 1.01
C PHE A 53 -21.32 -15.94 1.02
N LEU A 54 -21.67 -17.08 1.63
CA LEU A 54 -20.83 -18.28 1.61
C LEU A 54 -20.65 -18.82 0.19
N ALA A 55 -21.73 -18.86 -0.61
CA ALA A 55 -21.66 -19.30 -1.99
C ALA A 55 -20.78 -18.38 -2.83
N PHE A 56 -20.93 -17.05 -2.70
CA PHE A 56 -20.07 -16.08 -3.39
C PHE A 56 -18.60 -16.19 -2.98
N GLY A 57 -18.31 -16.35 -1.68
CA GLY A 57 -16.96 -16.56 -1.19
C GLY A 57 -16.33 -17.85 -1.72
N LEU A 58 -17.08 -18.95 -1.73
CA LEU A 58 -16.64 -20.23 -2.30
C LEU A 58 -16.46 -20.15 -3.82
N LEU A 59 -17.33 -19.44 -4.55
CA LEU A 59 -17.19 -19.18 -5.99
C LEU A 59 -15.94 -18.37 -6.30
N GLY A 60 -15.62 -17.37 -5.47
CA GLY A 60 -14.38 -16.60 -5.55
C GLY A 60 -13.16 -17.50 -5.39
N LEU A 61 -13.10 -18.31 -4.32
CA LEU A 61 -12.02 -19.26 -4.08
C LEU A 61 -11.95 -20.36 -5.14
N LEU A 62 -13.08 -20.82 -5.66
CA LEU A 62 -13.15 -21.78 -6.77
C LEU A 62 -12.54 -21.20 -8.04
N ARG A 63 -12.79 -19.91 -8.32
CA ARG A 63 -12.23 -19.24 -9.51
C ARG A 63 -10.73 -18.99 -9.32
N SER A 64 -10.31 -18.57 -8.13
CA SER A 64 -8.90 -18.46 -7.71
C SER A 64 -8.14 -19.80 -7.84
N GLY A 65 -8.72 -20.88 -7.33
CA GLY A 65 -8.13 -22.21 -7.41
C GLY A 65 -8.07 -22.78 -8.82
N ARG A 66 -8.94 -22.34 -9.74
CA ARG A 66 -8.87 -22.72 -11.16
C ARG A 66 -7.78 -21.98 -11.92
N THR A 67 -7.47 -20.73 -11.56
CA THR A 67 -6.38 -19.97 -12.19
C THR A 67 -5.01 -20.41 -11.71
N HIS A 68 -4.88 -20.79 -10.43
CA HIS A 68 -3.59 -21.17 -9.83
C HIS A 68 -3.37 -22.69 -9.65
N GLY A 69 -4.40 -23.51 -9.92
CA GLY A 69 -4.31 -24.97 -9.83
C GLY A 69 -4.28 -25.55 -8.40
N ASP A 70 -4.26 -24.71 -7.36
CA ASP A 70 -4.25 -25.15 -5.97
C ASP A 70 -5.67 -25.22 -5.39
N LYS A 71 -6.09 -26.44 -5.01
CA LYS A 71 -7.42 -26.72 -4.42
C LYS A 71 -7.40 -26.74 -2.88
N ARG A 72 -6.23 -26.62 -2.24
CA ARG A 72 -6.08 -26.65 -0.77
C ARG A 72 -6.96 -25.63 -0.03
N PRO A 73 -7.02 -24.34 -0.40
CA PRO A 73 -7.86 -23.38 0.32
C PRO A 73 -9.35 -23.72 0.21
N LEU A 74 -9.80 -24.32 -0.91
CA LEU A 74 -11.18 -24.76 -1.08
C LEU A 74 -11.53 -25.94 -0.16
N ILE A 75 -10.61 -26.91 -0.03
CA ILE A 75 -10.79 -28.08 0.84
C ILE A 75 -10.94 -27.65 2.31
N VAL A 76 -10.31 -26.54 2.71
CA VAL A 76 -10.47 -25.97 4.07
C VAL A 76 -11.72 -25.08 4.18
N ALA A 77 -12.04 -24.31 3.13
CA ALA A 77 -13.16 -23.37 3.15
C ALA A 77 -14.53 -24.06 3.20
N VAL A 78 -14.74 -25.14 2.44
CA VAL A 78 -16.01 -25.88 2.39
C VAL A 78 -16.44 -26.45 3.76
N PRO A 79 -15.61 -27.21 4.49
CA PRO A 79 -15.99 -27.71 5.82
C PRO A 79 -16.14 -26.56 6.82
N SER A 80 -15.31 -25.51 6.73
CA SER A 80 -15.41 -24.34 7.61
C SER A 80 -16.75 -23.58 7.42
N ALA A 81 -17.20 -23.44 6.17
CA ALA A 81 -18.51 -22.88 5.83
C ALA A 81 -19.66 -23.73 6.39
N ALA A 82 -19.55 -25.06 6.29
CA ALA A 82 -20.53 -25.99 6.85
C ALA A 82 -20.57 -25.92 8.38
N LEU A 83 -19.41 -25.84 9.04
CA LEU A 83 -19.26 -25.66 10.49
C LEU A 83 -19.90 -24.34 10.95
N LEU A 84 -19.66 -23.25 10.24
CA LEU A 84 -20.26 -21.95 10.55
C LEU A 84 -21.80 -22.02 10.43
N TYR A 85 -22.32 -22.62 9.36
CA TYR A 85 -23.76 -22.79 9.17
C TYR A 85 -24.38 -23.69 10.26
N ALA A 86 -23.72 -24.81 10.58
CA ALA A 86 -24.17 -25.76 11.60
C ALA A 86 -24.17 -25.13 13.00
N GLY A 87 -23.09 -24.43 13.36
CA GLY A 87 -22.94 -23.71 14.62
C GLY A 87 -23.93 -22.55 14.80
N ARG A 88 -24.44 -22.01 13.67
CA ARG A 88 -25.43 -20.94 13.71
C ARG A 88 -26.89 -21.42 13.69
N TYR A 89 -27.19 -22.51 13.00
CA TYR A 89 -28.59 -22.90 12.68
C TYR A 89 -29.00 -24.33 13.04
N VAL A 90 -28.06 -25.27 13.24
CA VAL A 90 -28.38 -26.67 13.57
C VAL A 90 -28.15 -26.94 15.06
N ARG A 91 -27.01 -26.52 15.58
CA ARG A 91 -26.65 -26.56 17.00
C ARG A 91 -26.09 -25.19 17.34
N PRO A 92 -26.85 -24.29 18.00
CA PRO A 92 -26.39 -22.95 18.37
C PRO A 92 -25.32 -23.04 19.46
N ASP A 93 -24.12 -23.47 19.06
CA ASP A 93 -22.93 -23.58 19.89
C ASP A 93 -21.93 -22.52 19.44
N GLU A 94 -21.59 -21.62 20.37
CA GLU A 94 -20.73 -20.47 20.11
C GLU A 94 -19.32 -20.92 19.67
N THR A 95 -18.82 -22.01 20.25
CA THR A 95 -17.51 -22.59 19.93
C THR A 95 -17.46 -23.07 18.49
N LEU A 96 -18.52 -23.73 18.04
CA LEU A 96 -18.62 -24.29 16.69
C LEU A 96 -18.69 -23.18 15.63
N LEU A 97 -19.40 -22.10 15.95
CA LEU A 97 -19.47 -20.90 15.12
C LEU A 97 -18.09 -20.24 14.98
N TYR A 98 -17.37 -20.04 16.09
CA TYR A 98 -16.02 -19.45 16.05
C TYR A 98 -15.00 -20.36 15.35
N ALA A 99 -15.11 -21.67 15.52
CA ALA A 99 -14.27 -22.63 14.80
C ALA A 99 -14.46 -22.51 13.28
N GLY A 100 -15.71 -22.34 12.82
CA GLY A 100 -16.01 -22.10 11.41
C GLY A 100 -15.40 -20.81 10.87
N ILE A 101 -15.49 -19.71 11.64
CA ILE A 101 -14.86 -18.42 11.27
C ILE A 101 -13.34 -18.54 11.20
N ALA A 102 -12.72 -19.16 12.20
CA ALA A 102 -11.27 -19.38 12.24
C ALA A 102 -10.80 -20.22 11.05
N GLY A 103 -11.54 -21.28 10.70
CA GLY A 103 -11.27 -22.11 9.54
C GLY A 103 -11.35 -21.36 8.21
N LEU A 104 -12.34 -20.47 8.04
CA LEU A 104 -12.44 -19.61 6.85
C LEU A 104 -11.28 -18.60 6.77
N ALA A 105 -10.88 -18.01 7.90
CA ALA A 105 -9.72 -17.11 7.94
C ALA A 105 -8.43 -17.85 7.55
N ILE A 106 -8.24 -19.08 8.03
CA ILE A 106 -7.12 -19.94 7.64
C ILE A 106 -7.17 -20.23 6.13
N ALA A 107 -8.34 -20.57 5.58
CA ALA A 107 -8.50 -20.81 4.15
C ALA A 107 -8.14 -19.59 3.30
N VAL A 108 -8.53 -18.37 3.72
CA VAL A 108 -8.16 -17.11 3.05
C VAL A 108 -6.66 -16.87 3.12
N VAL A 109 -6.03 -17.10 4.29
CA VAL A 109 -4.57 -16.98 4.43
C VAL A 109 -3.85 -17.98 3.53
N MET A 110 -4.36 -19.19 3.39
CA MET A 110 -3.82 -20.20 2.48
C MET A 110 -3.98 -19.78 1.01
N ASP A 111 -5.14 -19.28 0.60
CA ASP A 111 -5.39 -18.78 -0.75
C ASP A 111 -4.45 -17.62 -1.12
N ILE A 112 -4.26 -16.65 -0.20
CA ILE A 112 -3.32 -15.55 -0.38
C ILE A 112 -1.87 -16.06 -0.49
N ARG A 113 -1.48 -17.03 0.34
CA ARG A 113 -0.13 -17.61 0.27
C ARG A 113 0.08 -18.37 -1.04
N SER A 114 -0.90 -19.13 -1.52
CA SER A 114 -0.84 -19.83 -2.79
C SER A 114 -0.84 -18.86 -3.98
N ALA A 115 -1.60 -17.76 -3.90
CA ALA A 115 -1.58 -16.68 -4.89
C ALA A 115 -0.22 -15.95 -4.94
N ARG A 116 0.44 -15.75 -3.79
CA ARG A 116 1.80 -15.19 -3.71
C ARG A 116 2.91 -16.14 -4.17
N ALA A 117 2.66 -17.46 -4.10
CA ALA A 117 3.61 -18.48 -4.57
C ALA A 117 3.54 -18.71 -6.09
N ALA A 118 2.47 -18.24 -6.75
CA ALA A 118 2.31 -18.32 -8.20
C ALA A 118 2.97 -17.12 -8.92
N PRO A 119 3.46 -17.30 -10.16
CA PRO A 119 3.99 -16.20 -10.96
C PRO A 119 2.90 -15.16 -11.29
N PRO A 120 3.26 -13.87 -11.46
CA PRO A 120 2.30 -12.79 -11.66
C PRO A 120 1.50 -12.97 -12.96
N CYS A 121 0.18 -13.06 -12.85
CA CYS A 121 -0.73 -13.09 -14.00
C CYS A 121 -1.41 -11.73 -14.19
N ALA A 122 -1.52 -11.27 -15.44
CA ALA A 122 -2.12 -9.99 -15.85
C ALA A 122 -3.64 -9.86 -15.64
N GLY A 123 -4.27 -10.76 -14.86
CA GLY A 123 -5.72 -10.93 -14.79
C GLY A 123 -6.41 -10.59 -13.46
N CYS A 124 -5.68 -10.20 -12.42
CA CYS A 124 -6.29 -9.84 -11.12
C CYS A 124 -6.37 -8.32 -10.95
N GLY A 125 -7.34 -7.71 -11.63
CA GLY A 125 -7.87 -6.41 -11.27
C GLY A 125 -8.97 -6.54 -10.20
N GLU A 126 -9.00 -5.54 -9.30
CA GLU A 126 -10.11 -5.17 -8.43
C GLU A 126 -10.44 -6.04 -7.19
N SER A 127 -9.54 -6.04 -6.21
CA SER A 127 -9.93 -5.80 -4.80
C SER A 127 -8.73 -5.34 -3.98
N ALA A 128 -8.22 -4.14 -4.32
CA ALA A 128 -7.18 -3.48 -3.54
C ALA A 128 -7.77 -2.28 -2.76
N PRO A 129 -7.74 -2.26 -1.42
CA PRO A 129 -7.63 -1.02 -0.66
C PRO A 129 -6.16 -0.57 -0.59
N PRO A 130 -5.90 0.72 -0.27
CA PRO A 130 -4.90 1.58 -0.94
C PRO A 130 -3.44 1.25 -0.59
N PRO A 131 -2.47 1.79 -1.35
CA PRO A 131 -1.06 1.47 -1.17
C PRO A 131 -0.59 2.00 0.20
N GLN A 132 -0.20 1.09 1.08
CA GLN A 132 0.64 1.42 2.23
C GLN A 132 1.93 0.61 2.16
N GLY A 133 2.89 1.21 1.44
CA GLY A 133 4.32 1.08 1.70
C GLY A 133 4.88 -0.33 1.83
N ALA A 134 4.78 -1.15 0.78
CA ALA A 134 5.66 -2.31 0.64
C ALA A 134 6.84 -1.93 -0.26
N LYS A 135 8.04 -1.91 0.33
CA LYS A 135 9.30 -1.75 -0.39
C LYS A 135 9.57 -2.97 -1.28
N THR A 136 9.68 -2.65 -2.58
CA THR A 136 10.57 -3.20 -3.61
C THR A 136 10.72 -4.73 -3.76
N HIS A 137 10.01 -5.27 -4.74
CA HIS A 137 10.56 -6.22 -5.73
C HIS A 137 10.29 -5.71 -7.15
N ASN A 138 10.42 -4.40 -7.33
CA ASN A 138 10.42 -3.74 -8.63
C ASN A 138 11.78 -3.05 -8.87
N GLU A 139 12.85 -3.51 -8.21
CA GLU A 139 14.18 -2.92 -8.35
C GLU A 139 14.85 -3.25 -9.70
N GLU A 140 14.46 -4.33 -10.39
CA GLU A 140 15.00 -4.65 -11.72
C GLU A 140 14.16 -4.13 -12.90
N GLU A 141 12.82 -4.11 -12.80
CA GLU A 141 11.99 -3.57 -13.89
C GLU A 141 11.79 -2.05 -13.82
N VAL A 142 11.81 -1.41 -12.63
CA VAL A 142 11.87 0.06 -12.55
C VAL A 142 13.19 0.56 -13.13
N LYS A 143 14.30 -0.16 -12.90
CA LYS A 143 15.61 0.16 -13.48
C LYS A 143 15.60 0.17 -15.02
N LYS A 144 14.67 -0.55 -15.66
CA LYS A 144 14.55 -0.63 -17.12
C LYS A 144 13.64 0.46 -17.71
N MET A 145 12.74 1.05 -16.92
CA MET A 145 11.83 2.13 -17.35
C MET A 145 12.21 3.52 -16.83
N THR A 146 13.11 3.62 -15.83
CA THR A 146 13.82 4.86 -15.46
C THR A 146 15.17 5.01 -16.16
N ALA A 147 15.51 4.11 -17.10
CA ALA A 147 16.80 4.09 -17.80
C ALA A 147 17.04 5.29 -18.74
N ALA A 148 16.08 6.20 -18.88
CA ALA A 148 16.20 7.38 -19.74
C ALA A 148 15.65 8.67 -19.12
N LYS A 149 15.48 8.74 -17.78
CA LYS A 149 15.09 9.99 -17.12
C LYS A 149 16.24 10.54 -16.30
N ARG A 150 16.58 11.81 -16.54
CA ARG A 150 17.67 12.50 -15.84
C ARG A 150 17.23 12.86 -14.43
N LYS A 151 17.93 12.38 -13.42
CA LYS A 151 17.57 12.58 -12.02
C LYS A 151 18.25 13.83 -11.49
N VAL A 152 17.46 14.84 -11.09
CA VAL A 152 17.94 16.12 -10.56
C VAL A 152 17.56 16.22 -9.09
N GLU A 153 18.53 16.21 -8.18
CA GLU A 153 18.33 16.36 -6.74
C GLU A 153 18.80 17.76 -6.30
N VAL A 154 17.89 18.55 -5.70
CA VAL A 154 18.16 19.92 -5.23
C VAL A 154 18.15 19.94 -3.71
N PHE A 155 19.24 20.37 -3.09
CA PHE A 155 19.39 20.49 -1.64
C PHE A 155 19.28 21.97 -1.23
N THR A 156 18.29 22.29 -0.41
CA THR A 156 17.98 23.65 0.10
C THR A 156 17.93 23.64 1.64
N ALA A 157 17.92 24.81 2.27
CA ALA A 157 17.70 24.97 3.71
C ALA A 157 16.52 25.92 4.03
N GLY A 158 15.50 25.96 3.17
CA GLY A 158 14.30 26.78 3.40
C GLY A 158 14.58 28.28 3.51
N CYS A 159 15.70 28.75 2.96
CA CYS A 159 16.05 30.17 2.93
C CYS A 159 15.36 30.83 1.72
N PRO A 160 14.76 32.02 1.86
CA PRO A 160 14.13 32.74 0.74
C PRO A 160 15.07 32.96 -0.46
N LEU A 161 16.38 33.05 -0.21
CA LEU A 161 17.41 33.16 -1.25
C LEU A 161 17.65 31.84 -2.02
N CYS A 162 17.26 30.70 -1.45
CA CYS A 162 17.35 29.39 -2.10
C CYS A 162 16.13 29.11 -3.00
N ASP A 163 15.01 29.79 -2.77
CA ASP A 163 13.77 29.57 -3.52
C ASP A 163 13.89 30.00 -4.98
N GLU A 164 14.65 31.07 -5.26
CA GLU A 164 14.95 31.51 -6.63
C GLU A 164 15.69 30.43 -7.42
N THR A 165 16.64 29.75 -6.78
CA THR A 165 17.36 28.62 -7.40
C THR A 165 16.45 27.43 -7.65
N VAL A 166 15.55 27.11 -6.70
CA VAL A 166 14.59 26.00 -6.87
C VAL A 166 13.62 26.28 -8.03
N ARG A 167 13.15 27.52 -8.16
CA ARG A 167 12.29 27.95 -9.28
C ARG A 167 13.03 27.83 -10.61
N LEU A 168 14.26 28.32 -10.68
CA LEU A 168 15.09 28.24 -11.88
C LEU A 168 15.32 26.78 -12.31
N VAL A 169 15.61 25.87 -11.38
CA VAL A 169 15.79 24.43 -11.70
C VAL A 169 14.49 23.81 -12.23
N ARG A 170 13.33 24.18 -11.67
CA ARG A 170 12.02 23.69 -12.14
C ARG A 170 11.66 24.22 -13.53
N GLU A 171 12.01 25.47 -13.82
CA GLU A 171 11.78 26.09 -15.14
C GLU A 171 12.71 25.50 -16.21
N LEU A 172 13.94 25.14 -15.83
CA LEU A 172 14.91 24.52 -16.73
C LEU A 172 14.74 23.00 -16.84
N ALA A 173 13.93 22.37 -15.99
CA ALA A 173 13.72 20.93 -16.03
C ALA A 173 12.96 20.51 -17.30
N CYS A 174 13.52 19.54 -18.00
CA CYS A 174 12.91 18.91 -19.16
C CYS A 174 11.73 18.01 -18.78
N GLY A 175 10.83 17.68 -19.73
CA GLY A 175 9.73 16.74 -19.49
C GLY A 175 10.18 15.33 -19.03
N ASP A 176 11.45 14.99 -19.31
CA ASP A 176 12.09 13.73 -18.93
C ASP A 176 13.01 13.86 -17.69
N CYS A 177 12.98 15.01 -17.02
CA CYS A 177 13.80 15.30 -15.85
C CYS A 177 13.00 15.01 -14.55
N GLU A 178 13.50 14.12 -13.71
CA GLU A 178 12.91 13.84 -12.39
C GLU A 178 13.54 14.75 -11.33
N VAL A 179 12.84 15.81 -10.93
CA VAL A 179 13.32 16.81 -9.96
C VAL A 179 12.87 16.45 -8.54
N THR A 180 13.82 16.20 -7.65
CA THR A 180 13.58 15.97 -6.22
C THR A 180 14.18 17.10 -5.39
N VAL A 181 13.40 17.74 -4.53
CA VAL A 181 13.86 18.84 -3.66
C VAL A 181 13.95 18.35 -2.21
N TYR A 182 15.14 18.46 -1.61
CA TYR A 182 15.45 18.12 -0.24
C TYR A 182 15.66 19.39 0.58
N ASP A 183 14.79 19.62 1.57
CA ASP A 183 14.92 20.72 2.52
C ASP A 183 15.61 20.24 3.81
N LEU A 184 16.84 20.69 4.01
CA LEU A 184 17.68 20.37 5.16
C LEU A 184 17.20 21.07 6.45
N SER A 185 16.44 22.18 6.35
CA SER A 185 15.95 22.93 7.52
C SER A 185 14.81 22.23 8.24
N GLN A 186 13.99 21.48 7.50
CA GLN A 186 12.85 20.73 8.03
C GLN A 186 13.27 19.38 8.64
N GLY A 187 14.57 19.17 8.85
CA GLY A 187 15.12 18.06 9.60
C GLY A 187 14.84 16.69 9.00
N CYS A 188 14.65 16.61 7.67
CA CYS A 188 14.46 15.39 6.86
C CYS A 188 14.08 14.16 7.68
N ARG A 189 12.77 13.94 7.85
CA ARG A 189 12.12 13.00 8.77
C ARG A 189 12.73 11.59 8.96
N SER A 190 13.62 11.12 8.07
CA SER A 190 14.33 9.83 8.11
C SER A 190 15.86 9.92 8.22
N GLY A 191 16.49 11.11 8.21
CA GLY A 191 17.95 11.33 8.17
C GLY A 191 18.60 11.16 6.79
N GLU A 192 17.90 10.54 5.84
CA GLU A 192 18.43 10.11 4.53
C GLU A 192 18.96 11.27 3.67
N CYS A 193 18.36 12.46 3.76
CA CYS A 193 18.82 13.61 2.98
C CYS A 193 20.20 14.11 3.43
N LEU A 194 20.52 13.99 4.73
CA LEU A 194 21.80 14.43 5.29
C LEU A 194 22.90 13.46 4.91
N ASP A 195 22.60 12.16 4.91
CA ASP A 195 23.53 11.13 4.47
C ASP A 195 23.83 11.24 2.98
N ARG A 196 22.81 11.52 2.13
CA ARG A 196 23.02 11.80 0.71
C ARG A 196 23.83 13.08 0.50
N ALA A 197 23.47 14.18 1.18
CA ALA A 197 24.21 15.44 1.07
C ALA A 197 25.68 15.26 1.45
N ARG A 198 25.97 14.52 2.54
CA ARG A 198 27.34 14.18 2.94
C ARG A 198 28.03 13.26 1.93
N GLY A 199 27.33 12.27 1.40
CA GLY A 199 27.85 11.35 0.38
C GLY A 199 28.27 12.04 -0.90
N TYR A 200 27.57 13.12 -1.28
CA TYR A 200 27.93 13.97 -2.41
C TYR A 200 28.93 15.10 -2.07
N GLY A 201 29.36 15.22 -0.80
CA GLY A 201 30.29 16.27 -0.36
C GLY A 201 29.67 17.67 -0.27
N ILE A 202 28.35 17.76 -0.13
CA ILE A 202 27.63 19.04 -0.05
C ILE A 202 27.91 19.71 1.30
N THR A 203 28.63 20.82 1.26
CA THR A 203 28.96 21.65 2.44
C THR A 203 28.24 23.00 2.45
N ARG A 204 27.55 23.36 1.35
CA ARG A 204 26.81 24.61 1.17
C ARG A 204 25.48 24.35 0.47
N VAL A 205 24.47 25.15 0.79
CA VAL A 205 23.18 25.20 0.09
C VAL A 205 22.93 26.61 -0.45
N PRO A 206 22.19 26.77 -1.57
CA PRO A 206 21.57 25.72 -2.37
C PRO A 206 22.58 24.94 -3.21
N SER A 207 22.39 23.62 -3.33
CA SER A 207 23.25 22.73 -4.13
C SER A 207 22.41 21.83 -5.04
N VAL A 208 22.87 21.60 -6.26
CA VAL A 208 22.17 20.78 -7.26
C VAL A 208 23.04 19.61 -7.68
N VAL A 209 22.46 18.42 -7.66
CA VAL A 209 23.07 17.16 -8.06
C VAL A 209 22.30 16.62 -9.27
N VAL A 210 23.00 16.26 -10.34
CA VAL A 210 22.42 15.69 -11.55
C VAL A 210 23.01 14.30 -11.75
N ASP A 211 22.15 13.29 -11.86
CA ASP A 211 22.52 11.88 -12.03
C ASP A 211 23.56 11.39 -10.99
N GLY A 212 23.44 11.87 -9.76
CA GLY A 212 24.35 11.53 -8.65
C GLY A 212 25.70 12.26 -8.66
N ARG A 213 25.90 13.25 -9.55
CA ARG A 213 27.09 14.13 -9.54
C ARG A 213 26.72 15.54 -9.14
N LEU A 214 27.47 16.12 -8.21
CA LEU A 214 27.32 17.52 -7.80
C LEU A 214 27.69 18.43 -8.98
N ALA A 215 26.82 19.40 -9.29
CA ALA A 215 27.10 20.40 -10.30
C ALA A 215 28.32 21.25 -9.90
N GLU A 216 29.20 21.56 -10.86
CA GLU A 216 30.46 22.28 -10.59
C GLU A 216 30.22 23.67 -9.95
N CYS A 217 29.08 24.31 -10.26
CA CYS A 217 28.71 25.57 -9.62
C CYS A 217 28.61 25.45 -8.09
N CYS A 218 28.27 24.27 -7.57
CA CYS A 218 28.06 24.02 -6.15
C CYS A 218 29.35 23.65 -5.41
N ALA A 219 30.46 23.37 -6.11
CA ALA A 219 31.76 23.05 -5.51
C ALA A 219 32.55 24.31 -5.07
N GLY A 220 32.20 25.50 -5.56
CA GLY A 220 32.89 26.74 -5.18
C GLY A 220 32.34 28.05 -5.75
N GLY A 221 31.22 28.05 -6.47
CA GLY A 221 30.70 29.21 -7.20
C GLY A 221 29.25 29.60 -6.85
N ALA A 222 28.74 30.62 -7.56
CA ALA A 222 27.33 31.00 -7.54
C ALA A 222 26.52 30.09 -8.47
N VAL A 223 25.26 29.82 -8.13
CA VAL A 223 24.37 29.00 -8.97
C VAL A 223 23.76 29.88 -10.07
N THR A 224 24.20 29.71 -11.31
CA THR A 224 23.64 30.42 -12.49
C THR A 224 22.92 29.47 -13.43
N ALA A 225 22.04 30.01 -14.28
CA ALA A 225 21.26 29.22 -15.24
C ALA A 225 22.15 28.48 -16.25
N GLU A 226 23.26 29.11 -16.64
CA GLU A 226 24.25 28.57 -17.58
C GLU A 226 24.96 27.36 -16.97
N ALA A 227 25.30 27.44 -15.68
CA ALA A 227 25.94 26.34 -14.98
C ALA A 227 24.99 25.16 -14.74
N LEU A 228 23.70 25.42 -14.52
CA LEU A 228 22.68 24.36 -14.41
C LEU A 228 22.46 23.65 -15.76
N LYS A 229 22.45 24.40 -16.87
CA LYS A 229 22.40 23.82 -18.22
C LYS A 229 23.66 23.01 -18.55
N ALA A 230 24.83 23.53 -18.20
CA ALA A 230 26.11 22.81 -18.35
C ALA A 230 26.16 21.53 -17.51
N ALA A 231 25.50 21.52 -16.34
CA ALA A 231 25.34 20.34 -15.49
C ALA A 231 24.27 19.35 -16.01
N GLY A 232 23.61 19.64 -17.14
CA GLY A 232 22.65 18.74 -17.79
C GLY A 232 21.18 18.98 -17.41
N VAL A 233 20.87 20.02 -16.62
CA VAL A 233 19.47 20.40 -16.34
C VAL A 233 18.83 20.92 -17.64
N GLY A 234 17.84 20.20 -18.15
CA GLY A 234 17.08 20.58 -19.35
C GLY A 234 17.58 20.00 -20.68
N ALA A 235 18.73 19.31 -20.70
CA ALA A 235 19.14 18.55 -21.87
C ALA A 235 18.41 17.20 -21.93
N ALA A 236 18.20 16.64 -23.12
CA ALA A 236 17.74 15.25 -23.26
C ALA A 236 18.80 14.27 -22.68
N PRO A 237 18.39 13.09 -22.19
CA PRO A 237 19.30 12.03 -21.71
C PRO A 237 20.35 11.64 -22.75
#